data_AF-A0A8C8CWP3-F1
#
_entry.id   AF-A0A8C8CWP3-F1
#
_cell.length_a   1.000
_cell.length_b   1.000
_cell.length_c   1.000
_cell.angle_alpha   90.00
_cell.angle_beta   90.00
_cell.angle_gamma   90.00
#
_symmetry.space_group_name_H-M   'P 1'
#
loop_
_entity.id
_entity.type
_entity.pdbx_description
1 polymer ?
#
loop_
_entity_poly.entity_id
_entity_poly.type
_entity_poly.pdbx_seq_one_letter_code
_entity_poly.pdbx_strand_id
1 'polypeptide(L)'
;MKRQLELAALGLGITGWLCAILTRCLPLWKVSGTLDNSTATLPAYWDGVWLEWDHWDLNHDGSLHCSFYQSLLSLSGNFQTWRSLIMASIGAGAFAVVISIIGEVWFPKRNQVKVVSGVVFVLSGILLLVPVAWTCHHTNEPLEGAVVLRRDWGAALYIGWISFSLTVVGGGQYVFNLCYGKPKYVQKYTFG
;
A
#
# COMPACT_ATOMS: atom_id res chain seq x y z
N MET A 1 -29.47 -11.74 -1.16
CA MET A 1 -28.12 -12.09 -0.64
C MET A 1 -26.98 -11.53 -1.49
N LYS A 2 -26.96 -11.68 -2.83
CA LYS A 2 -25.87 -11.16 -3.69
C LYS A 2 -25.58 -9.65 -3.56
N ARG A 3 -26.61 -8.80 -3.52
CA ARG A 3 -26.45 -7.33 -3.40
C ARG A 3 -25.77 -6.88 -2.09
N GLN A 4 -26.00 -7.60 -0.98
CA GLN A 4 -25.39 -7.26 0.30
C GLN A 4 -23.88 -7.57 0.29
N LEU A 5 -23.49 -8.65 -0.37
CA LEU A 5 -22.08 -9.01 -0.56
C LEU A 5 -21.35 -8.01 -1.47
N GLU A 6 -22.01 -7.52 -2.53
CA GLU A 6 -21.45 -6.48 -3.41
C GLU A 6 -21.23 -5.16 -2.67
N LEU A 7 -22.20 -4.74 -1.84
CA LEU A 7 -22.05 -3.54 -1.00
C LEU A 7 -20.98 -3.72 0.09
N ALA A 8 -20.89 -4.89 0.71
CA ALA A 8 -19.84 -5.19 1.67
C ALA A 8 -18.45 -5.19 1.01
N ALA A 9 -18.33 -5.75 -0.19
CA ALA A 9 -17.09 -5.72 -0.98
C ALA A 9 -16.69 -4.30 -1.38
N LEU A 10 -17.65 -3.46 -1.77
CA LEU A 10 -17.44 -2.03 -2.01
C LEU A 10 -16.88 -1.35 -0.76
N GLY A 11 -17.52 -1.58 0.38
CA GLY A 11 -17.12 -1.01 1.67
C GLY A 11 -15.69 -1.41 2.03
N LEU A 12 -15.36 -2.70 1.95
CA LEU A 12 -14.01 -3.20 2.20
C LEU A 12 -12.97 -2.59 1.25
N GLY A 13 -13.29 -2.46 -0.03
CA GLY A 13 -12.42 -1.82 -1.02
C GLY A 13 -12.18 -0.34 -0.71
N ILE A 14 -13.22 0.42 -0.37
CA ILE A 14 -13.12 1.84 0.01
C ILE A 14 -12.30 2.00 1.30
N THR A 15 -12.58 1.20 2.33
CA THR A 15 -11.80 1.23 3.58
C THR A 15 -10.34 0.88 3.32
N GLY A 16 -10.07 -0.13 2.50
CA GLY A 16 -8.70 -0.49 2.10
C GLY A 16 -7.99 0.65 1.35
N TRP A 17 -8.67 1.34 0.45
CA TRP A 17 -8.13 2.51 -0.27
C TRP A 17 -7.86 3.70 0.66
N LEU A 18 -8.74 3.98 1.62
CA LEU A 18 -8.49 4.98 2.66
C LEU A 18 -7.27 4.62 3.51
N CYS A 19 -7.11 3.35 3.88
CA CYS A 19 -5.89 2.89 4.55
C CYS A 19 -4.63 3.08 3.71
N ALA A 20 -4.69 2.93 2.38
CA ALA A 20 -3.55 3.20 1.49
C ALA A 20 -3.14 4.68 1.51
N ILE A 21 -4.12 5.60 1.53
CA ILE A 21 -3.88 7.03 1.67
C ILE A 21 -3.25 7.32 3.04
N LEU A 22 -3.76 6.70 4.10
CA LEU A 22 -3.20 6.84 5.45
C LEU A 22 -1.75 6.36 5.50
N THR A 23 -1.43 5.19 4.95
CA THR A 23 -0.05 4.67 4.89
C THR A 23 0.90 5.68 4.24
N ARG A 24 0.47 6.39 3.18
CA ARG A 24 1.25 7.47 2.57
C ARG A 24 1.40 8.69 3.47
N CYS A 25 0.33 9.11 4.15
CA CYS A 25 0.34 10.31 4.99
C CYS A 25 1.04 10.12 6.34
N LEU A 26 1.11 8.88 6.84
CA LEU A 26 1.75 8.57 8.10
C LEU A 26 3.30 8.63 7.98
N PRO A 27 3.99 9.46 8.78
CA PRO A 27 5.44 9.55 8.78
C PRO A 27 6.14 8.40 9.55
N LEU A 28 5.40 7.35 9.93
CA LEU A 28 5.85 6.29 10.86
C LEU A 28 6.13 4.96 10.14
N TRP A 29 7.08 4.95 9.20
CA TRP A 29 7.43 3.73 8.45
C TRP A 29 8.45 2.86 9.20
N LYS A 30 9.34 3.46 10.00
CA LYS A 30 10.42 2.74 10.69
C LYS A 30 10.73 3.40 12.03
N VAL A 31 10.95 2.58 13.06
CA VAL A 31 11.41 3.03 14.38
C VAL A 31 12.79 2.42 14.60
N SER A 32 13.80 3.23 14.92
CA SER A 32 15.16 2.73 15.24
C SER A 32 15.49 3.09 16.69
N GLY A 33 16.02 2.14 17.45
CA GLY A 33 16.42 2.34 18.85
C GLY A 33 17.80 1.71 19.14
N THR A 34 18.62 2.42 19.92
CA THR A 34 19.92 1.93 20.41
C THR A 34 19.75 1.19 21.74
N LEU A 35 20.44 0.06 21.91
CA LEU A 35 20.29 -0.85 23.06
C LEU A 35 20.91 -0.35 24.39
N ASP A 36 21.72 0.73 24.39
CA ASP A 36 22.63 1.02 25.54
C ASP A 36 22.42 2.33 26.30
N ASN A 37 21.36 3.10 26.08
CA ASN A 37 21.01 4.15 27.04
C ASN A 37 19.51 4.46 27.02
N SER A 38 18.87 4.12 28.14
CA SER A 38 17.52 4.54 28.51
C SER A 38 17.42 6.06 28.38
N THR A 39 16.57 6.54 27.47
CA THR A 39 16.22 7.98 27.31
C THR A 39 17.17 8.81 26.44
N ALA A 40 17.52 8.31 25.26
CA ALA A 40 17.88 9.19 24.14
C ALA A 40 16.91 8.90 22.99
N THR A 41 15.81 9.65 22.98
CA THR A 41 14.81 9.72 21.90
C THR A 41 15.49 10.30 20.65
N LEU A 42 16.34 9.50 20.00
CA LEU A 42 17.04 9.85 18.78
C LEU A 42 16.19 9.45 17.57
N PRO A 43 16.28 10.23 16.49
CA PRO A 43 15.14 10.88 15.86
C PRO A 43 14.23 9.88 15.16
N ALA A 44 12.91 10.10 15.28
CA ALA A 44 11.93 9.55 14.35
C ALA A 44 12.46 9.81 12.94
N TYR A 45 12.94 8.79 12.24
CA TYR A 45 13.56 9.00 10.94
C TYR A 45 12.45 9.23 9.92
N TRP A 46 12.28 10.52 9.62
CA TRP A 46 11.30 11.12 8.74
C TRP A 46 11.61 10.76 7.28
N ASP A 47 11.25 9.55 6.87
CA ASP A 47 11.03 9.27 5.45
C ASP A 47 9.52 9.16 5.19
N GLY A 48 8.79 10.15 5.68
CA GLY A 48 7.54 10.53 5.07
C GLY A 48 7.90 11.08 3.70
N VAL A 49 7.34 10.48 2.66
CA VAL A 49 7.46 10.76 1.22
C VAL A 49 7.20 12.25 0.82
N TRP A 50 7.33 13.24 1.73
CA TRP A 50 7.07 14.66 1.53
C TRP A 50 7.90 15.62 2.42
N LEU A 51 8.81 15.14 3.28
CA LEU A 51 9.62 16.03 4.13
C LEU A 51 11.08 16.08 3.67
N GLU A 52 11.33 16.77 2.56
CA GLU A 52 12.63 17.41 2.35
C GLU A 52 12.74 18.55 3.36
N TRP A 53 13.44 18.30 4.47
CA TRP A 53 14.10 19.39 5.20
C TRP A 53 15.40 19.69 4.48
N ASP A 54 15.26 20.26 3.29
CA ASP A 54 16.34 21.05 2.74
C ASP A 54 16.42 22.30 3.62
N HIS A 55 17.57 22.50 4.26
CA HIS A 55 17.91 23.56 5.20
C HIS A 55 17.68 23.29 6.71
N TRP A 56 18.57 22.50 7.35
CA TRP A 56 19.35 23.00 8.50
C TRP A 56 20.67 22.23 8.70
N ASP A 57 21.75 22.90 8.32
CA ASP A 57 23.13 22.81 8.85
C ASP A 57 23.15 22.82 10.40
N LEU A 58 24.11 22.33 11.20
CA LEU A 58 25.57 22.07 11.10
C LEU A 58 25.97 21.18 12.30
N ASN A 59 27.05 20.40 12.14
CA ASN A 59 28.05 20.03 13.17
C ASN A 59 27.61 19.38 14.49
N HIS A 60 27.86 18.07 14.63
CA HIS A 60 28.80 17.49 15.62
C HIS A 60 28.89 15.94 15.45
N ASP A 61 30.11 15.40 15.45
CA ASP A 61 30.52 13.97 15.50
C ASP A 61 30.28 13.02 14.32
N GLY A 62 30.97 13.28 13.20
CA GLY A 62 32.25 12.60 12.94
C GLY A 62 32.30 11.20 12.29
N SER A 63 31.44 10.22 12.57
CA SER A 63 31.62 8.89 11.92
C SER A 63 30.35 8.07 11.62
N LEU A 64 29.24 8.33 12.30
CA LEU A 64 27.99 7.58 12.06
C LEU A 64 27.17 8.12 10.88
N HIS A 65 27.31 9.42 10.55
CA HIS A 65 26.56 10.03 9.46
C HIS A 65 27.06 9.65 8.06
N CYS A 66 28.35 9.38 7.85
CA CYS A 66 28.89 9.15 6.50
C CYS A 66 28.41 7.82 5.90
N SER A 67 28.36 6.74 6.70
CA SER A 67 27.86 5.44 6.24
C SER A 67 26.35 5.43 6.02
N PHE A 68 25.59 6.14 6.87
CA PHE A 68 24.14 6.24 6.75
C PHE A 68 23.74 7.07 5.52
N TYR A 69 24.43 8.18 5.28
CA TYR A 69 24.21 9.01 4.10
C TYR A 69 24.60 8.28 2.81
N GLN A 70 25.64 7.45 2.79
CA GLN A 70 25.96 6.59 1.64
C GLN A 70 24.91 5.52 1.35
N SER A 71 24.34 4.87 2.38
CA SER A 71 23.22 3.94 2.19
C SER A 71 21.98 4.66 1.68
N LEU A 72 21.72 5.89 2.12
CA LEU A 72 20.65 6.74 1.61
C LEU A 72 20.93 7.24 0.18
N LEU A 73 22.17 7.59 -0.15
CA LEU A 73 22.57 8.00 -1.50
C LEU A 73 22.44 6.84 -2.49
N SER A 74 22.79 5.61 -2.07
CA SER A 74 22.57 4.40 -2.86
C SER A 74 21.08 4.04 -3.00
N LEU A 75 20.24 4.45 -2.05
CA LEU A 75 18.79 4.22 -2.08
C LEU A 75 18.04 5.33 -2.84
N SER A 76 18.61 6.55 -2.93
CA SER A 76 18.03 7.75 -3.59
C SER A 76 17.65 7.53 -5.05
N GLY A 77 18.40 6.70 -5.79
CA GLY A 77 18.08 6.32 -7.17
C GLY A 77 16.76 5.53 -7.30
N ASN A 78 16.30 4.89 -6.23
CA ASN A 78 15.06 4.11 -6.19
C ASN A 78 13.89 4.83 -5.50
N PHE A 79 14.16 5.90 -4.73
CA PHE A 79 13.12 6.60 -3.96
C PHE A 79 12.03 7.22 -4.83
N GLN A 80 12.39 7.86 -5.95
CA GLN A 80 11.39 8.44 -6.87
C GLN A 80 10.47 7.36 -7.46
N THR A 81 11.03 6.19 -7.74
CA THR A 81 10.29 5.02 -8.26
C THR A 81 9.29 4.55 -7.21
N TRP A 82 9.70 4.35 -5.95
CA TRP A 82 8.80 3.94 -4.86
C TRP A 82 7.68 4.95 -4.59
N ARG A 83 8.00 6.25 -4.63
CA ARG A 83 7.01 7.33 -4.49
C ARG A 83 5.99 7.28 -5.62
N SER A 84 6.45 7.14 -6.86
CA SER A 84 5.58 7.02 -8.04
C SER A 84 4.69 5.78 -7.97
N LEU A 85 5.19 4.65 -7.47
CA LEU A 85 4.42 3.41 -7.25
C LEU A 85 3.30 3.60 -6.24
N ILE A 86 3.56 4.28 -5.10
CA ILE A 86 2.53 4.58 -4.10
C ILE A 86 1.47 5.53 -4.67
N MET A 87 1.88 6.57 -5.42
CA MET A 87 0.91 7.46 -6.10
C MET A 87 0.07 6.71 -7.13
N ALA A 88 0.70 5.87 -7.95
CA ALA A 88 0.02 5.07 -8.95
C ALA A 88 -0.96 4.09 -8.31
N SER A 89 -0.60 3.46 -7.18
CA SER A 89 -1.50 2.60 -6.41
C SER A 89 -2.72 3.36 -5.90
N ILE A 90 -2.53 4.53 -5.29
CA ILE A 90 -3.64 5.36 -4.78
C ILE A 90 -4.54 5.84 -5.92
N GLY A 91 -3.94 6.27 -7.04
CA GLY A 91 -4.66 6.66 -8.25
C GLY A 91 -5.48 5.51 -8.82
N ALA A 92 -4.88 4.33 -9.00
CA ALA A 92 -5.56 3.13 -9.46
C ALA A 92 -6.72 2.74 -8.52
N GLY A 93 -6.53 2.83 -7.21
CA GLY A 93 -7.59 2.60 -6.22
C GLY A 93 -8.75 3.60 -6.35
N ALA A 94 -8.46 4.88 -6.60
CA ALA A 94 -9.49 5.89 -6.84
C ALA A 94 -10.32 5.57 -8.10
N PHE A 95 -9.66 5.19 -9.20
CA PHE A 95 -10.35 4.75 -10.41
C PHE A 95 -11.21 3.51 -10.14
N ALA A 96 -10.72 2.55 -9.36
CA ALA A 96 -11.47 1.34 -9.00
C ALA A 96 -12.75 1.68 -8.21
N VAL A 97 -12.69 2.60 -7.24
CA VAL A 97 -13.85 3.09 -6.49
C VAL A 97 -14.90 3.69 -7.43
N VAL A 98 -14.48 4.59 -8.33
CA VAL A 98 -15.38 5.26 -9.28
C VAL A 98 -16.07 4.25 -10.20
N ILE A 99 -15.32 3.30 -10.78
CA ILE A 99 -15.88 2.28 -11.67
C ILE A 99 -16.84 1.37 -10.90
N SER A 100 -16.53 1.01 -9.65
CA SER A 100 -17.43 0.20 -8.81
C SER A 100 -18.75 0.93 -8.53
N ILE A 101 -18.72 2.22 -8.18
CA ILE A 101 -19.94 3.01 -7.93
C ILE A 101 -20.78 3.12 -9.21
N ILE A 102 -20.16 3.41 -10.35
CA ILE A 102 -20.86 3.45 -11.66
C ILE A 102 -21.45 2.08 -11.99
N GLY A 103 -20.72 1.00 -11.73
CA GLY A 103 -21.18 -0.37 -11.92
C GLY A 103 -22.41 -0.74 -11.09
N GLU A 104 -22.50 -0.25 -9.85
CA GLU A 104 -23.65 -0.48 -8.98
C GLU A 104 -24.87 0.39 -9.35
N VAL A 105 -24.65 1.69 -9.63
CA VAL A 105 -25.74 2.66 -9.85
C VAL A 105 -26.29 2.60 -11.27
N TRP A 106 -25.42 2.63 -12.28
CA TRP A 106 -25.83 2.76 -13.69
C TRP A 106 -25.97 1.42 -14.39
N PHE A 107 -25.17 0.42 -14.01
CA PHE A 107 -25.12 -0.86 -14.72
C PHE A 107 -25.36 -2.09 -13.82
N PRO A 108 -26.48 -2.17 -13.07
CA PRO A 108 -26.71 -3.23 -12.09
C PRO A 108 -26.79 -4.64 -12.69
N LYS A 109 -27.07 -4.76 -14.00
CA LYS A 109 -27.15 -6.05 -14.72
C LYS A 109 -25.85 -6.45 -15.41
N ARG A 110 -24.84 -5.57 -15.47
CA ARG A 110 -23.62 -5.77 -16.25
C ARG A 110 -22.43 -6.12 -15.36
N ASN A 111 -22.31 -7.41 -15.03
CA ASN A 111 -21.23 -7.91 -14.16
C ASN A 111 -19.82 -7.61 -14.68
N GLN A 112 -19.62 -7.48 -16.00
CA GLN A 112 -18.30 -7.17 -16.57
C GLN A 112 -17.69 -5.89 -16.00
N VAL A 113 -18.50 -4.84 -15.78
CA VAL A 113 -18.00 -3.55 -15.25
C VAL A 113 -17.52 -3.72 -13.81
N LYS A 114 -18.28 -4.46 -13.00
CA LYS A 114 -17.93 -4.77 -11.61
C LYS A 114 -16.66 -5.63 -11.51
N VAL A 115 -16.46 -6.53 -12.46
CA VAL A 115 -15.27 -7.39 -12.49
C VAL A 115 -14.03 -6.57 -12.86
N VAL A 116 -14.14 -5.66 -13.83
CA VAL A 116 -13.05 -4.74 -14.19
C VAL A 116 -12.64 -3.92 -12.99
N SER A 117 -13.59 -3.36 -12.22
CA SER A 117 -13.22 -2.62 -11.00
C SER A 117 -12.55 -3.50 -9.95
N GLY A 118 -13.01 -4.75 -9.79
CA GLY A 118 -12.37 -5.74 -8.91
C GLY A 118 -10.92 -6.02 -9.27
N VAL A 119 -10.61 -6.21 -10.56
CA VAL A 119 -9.24 -6.42 -11.04
C VAL A 119 -8.37 -5.19 -10.75
N VAL A 120 -8.88 -3.98 -11.02
CA VAL A 120 -8.15 -2.73 -10.75
C VAL A 120 -7.89 -2.56 -9.24
N PHE A 121 -8.83 -2.94 -8.37
CA PHE A 121 -8.64 -2.96 -6.91
C PHE A 121 -7.51 -3.90 -6.48
N VAL A 122 -7.48 -5.12 -7.01
CA VAL A 122 -6.42 -6.09 -6.71
C VAL A 122 -5.05 -5.59 -7.20
N LEU A 123 -5.00 -5.02 -8.41
CA LEU A 123 -3.78 -4.41 -8.95
C LEU A 123 -3.30 -3.25 -8.06
N SER A 124 -4.19 -2.34 -7.65
CA SER A 124 -3.86 -1.25 -6.73
C SER A 124 -3.23 -1.76 -5.43
N GLY A 125 -3.82 -2.79 -4.81
CA GLY A 125 -3.27 -3.44 -3.62
C GLY A 125 -1.87 -4.03 -3.86
N ILE A 126 -1.66 -4.77 -4.96
CA ILE A 126 -0.36 -5.36 -5.29
C ILE A 126 0.70 -4.27 -5.48
N LEU A 127 0.37 -3.15 -6.14
CA LEU A 127 1.29 -2.02 -6.29
C LEU A 127 1.69 -1.40 -4.95
N LEU A 128 0.79 -1.38 -3.95
CA LEU A 128 1.10 -0.92 -2.59
C LEU A 128 1.98 -1.93 -1.84
N LEU A 129 1.80 -3.24 -2.11
CA LEU A 129 2.56 -4.29 -1.44
C LEU A 129 4.05 -4.23 -1.80
N VAL A 130 4.43 -3.85 -3.02
CA VAL A 130 5.84 -3.79 -3.44
C VAL A 130 6.70 -2.87 -2.53
N PRO A 131 6.37 -1.57 -2.32
CA PRO A 131 7.13 -0.70 -1.42
C PRO A 131 7.04 -1.15 0.05
N VAL A 132 5.91 -1.70 0.48
CA VAL A 132 5.74 -2.23 1.85
C VAL A 132 6.65 -3.44 2.07
N ALA A 133 6.66 -4.42 1.17
CA ALA A 133 7.52 -5.60 1.27
C ALA A 133 9.01 -5.25 1.19
N TRP A 134 9.37 -4.29 0.32
CA TRP A 134 10.74 -3.79 0.22
C TRP A 134 11.23 -3.16 1.52
N THR A 135 10.44 -2.27 2.12
CA THR A 135 10.76 -1.63 3.40
C THR A 135 10.83 -2.63 4.55
N CYS A 136 10.01 -3.70 4.52
CA CYS A 136 10.11 -4.83 5.45
C CYS A 136 11.45 -5.55 5.29
N HIS A 137 11.82 -5.93 4.06
CA HIS A 137 13.06 -6.66 3.77
C HIS A 137 14.29 -5.91 4.27
N HIS A 138 14.44 -4.63 3.92
CA HIS A 138 15.56 -3.81 4.37
C HIS A 138 15.59 -3.52 5.86
N THR A 139 14.46 -3.65 6.56
CA THR A 139 14.42 -3.47 8.01
C THR A 139 14.99 -4.69 8.74
N ASN A 140 14.87 -5.88 8.16
CA ASN A 140 15.38 -7.13 8.74
C ASN A 140 16.86 -7.40 8.44
N GLU A 141 17.47 -6.67 7.52
CA GLU A 141 18.89 -6.83 7.19
C GLU A 141 19.77 -6.28 8.33
N PRO A 142 20.58 -7.15 8.99
CA PRO A 142 21.43 -6.74 10.10
C PRO A 142 22.55 -5.82 9.60
N LEU A 143 22.73 -4.68 10.28
CA LEU A 143 23.90 -3.83 10.05
C LEU A 143 25.11 -4.44 10.75
N GLU A 144 26.10 -4.88 9.98
CA GLU A 144 27.42 -5.21 10.51
C GLU A 144 28.16 -3.90 10.84
N GLY A 145 28.05 -3.43 12.08
CA GLY A 145 28.72 -2.24 12.58
C GLY A 145 28.78 -2.24 14.11
N ALA A 146 29.78 -1.55 14.68
CA ALA A 146 30.19 -1.60 16.10
C ALA A 146 29.11 -1.21 17.14
N VAL A 147 27.88 -0.86 16.73
CA VAL A 147 26.74 -0.56 17.59
C VAL A 147 25.53 -1.36 17.08
N VAL A 148 25.01 -2.26 17.92
CA VAL A 148 23.81 -3.05 17.60
C VAL A 148 22.60 -2.10 17.59
N LEU A 149 22.22 -1.61 16.41
CA LEU A 149 21.01 -0.83 16.20
C LEU A 149 19.85 -1.78 15.88
N ARG A 150 18.82 -1.79 16.73
CA ARG A 150 17.60 -2.55 16.48
C ARG A 150 16.62 -1.67 15.72
N ARG A 151 16.03 -2.22 14.65
CA ARG A 151 14.99 -1.57 13.86
C ARG A 151 13.69 -2.31 14.05
N ASP A 152 12.69 -1.59 14.52
CA ASP A 152 11.34 -2.10 14.69
C ASP A 152 10.41 -1.50 13.62
N TRP A 153 9.32 -2.22 13.39
CA TRP A 153 8.35 -1.91 12.35
C TRP A 153 7.50 -0.71 12.76
N GLY A 154 7.43 0.31 11.90
CA GLY A 154 6.58 1.47 12.13
C GLY A 154 5.10 1.18 11.90
N ALA A 155 4.22 1.98 12.51
CA ALA A 155 2.76 1.85 12.37
C ALA A 155 2.27 1.88 10.91
N ALA A 156 2.94 2.63 10.03
CA ALA A 156 2.55 2.75 8.62
C ALA A 156 2.68 1.42 7.85
N LEU A 157 3.67 0.58 8.19
CA LEU A 157 3.83 -0.75 7.60
C LEU A 157 2.63 -1.64 7.90
N TYR A 158 2.18 -1.68 9.16
CA TYR A 158 1.00 -2.45 9.55
C TYR A 158 -0.25 -1.99 8.80
N ILE A 159 -0.46 -0.67 8.68
CA ILE A 159 -1.60 -0.12 7.94
C ILE A 159 -1.51 -0.46 6.45
N GLY A 160 -0.30 -0.51 5.88
CA GLY A 160 -0.08 -0.92 4.48
C GLY A 160 -0.49 -2.37 4.22
N TRP A 161 -0.13 -3.29 5.12
CA TRP A 161 -0.55 -4.70 5.05
C TRP A 161 -2.08 -4.87 5.22
N ILE A 162 -2.68 -4.09 6.12
CA ILE A 162 -4.14 -4.06 6.31
C ILE A 162 -4.83 -3.55 5.04
N SER A 163 -4.31 -2.46 4.46
CA SER A 163 -4.82 -1.89 3.21
C SER A 163 -4.77 -2.89 2.05
N PHE A 164 -3.64 -3.57 1.87
CA PHE A 164 -3.48 -4.63 0.86
C PHE A 164 -4.52 -5.74 1.06
N SER A 165 -4.65 -6.24 2.29
CA SER A 165 -5.57 -7.34 2.59
C SER A 165 -7.03 -6.94 2.30
N LEU A 166 -7.44 -5.75 2.71
CA LEU A 166 -8.81 -5.24 2.50
C LEU A 166 -9.13 -5.01 1.01
N THR A 167 -8.20 -4.41 0.26
CA THR A 167 -8.39 -4.16 -1.17
C THR A 167 -8.40 -5.45 -2.00
N VAL A 168 -7.57 -6.44 -1.66
CA VAL A 168 -7.55 -7.75 -2.33
C VAL A 168 -8.82 -8.55 -2.02
N VAL A 169 -9.27 -8.57 -0.77
CA VAL A 169 -10.51 -9.29 -0.40
C VAL A 169 -11.72 -8.62 -1.06
N GLY A 170 -11.81 -7.28 -1.02
CA GLY A 170 -12.87 -6.52 -1.68
C GLY A 170 -12.88 -6.72 -3.20
N GLY A 171 -11.74 -6.58 -3.86
CA GLY A 171 -11.59 -6.80 -5.31
C GLY A 171 -11.81 -8.26 -5.72
N GLY A 172 -11.32 -9.21 -4.92
CA GLY A 172 -11.47 -10.64 -5.14
C GLY A 172 -12.94 -11.07 -5.16
N GLN A 173 -13.79 -10.49 -4.31
CA GLN A 173 -15.22 -10.77 -4.32
C GLN A 173 -15.91 -10.29 -5.61
N TYR A 174 -15.47 -9.17 -6.17
CA TYR A 174 -15.94 -8.71 -7.48
C TYR A 174 -15.50 -9.62 -8.62
N VAL A 175 -14.25 -10.10 -8.59
CA VAL A 175 -13.72 -11.07 -9.57
C VAL A 175 -14.44 -12.42 -9.47
N PHE A 176 -14.69 -12.90 -8.25
CA PHE A 176 -15.36 -14.17 -7.99
C PHE A 176 -16.78 -14.22 -8.56
N ASN A 177 -17.49 -13.08 -8.59
CA ASN A 177 -18.80 -12.97 -9.24
C ASN A 177 -18.77 -13.22 -10.76
N LEU A 178 -17.60 -13.11 -11.42
CA LEU A 178 -17.43 -13.54 -12.82
C LEU A 178 -17.52 -15.07 -12.93
N CYS A 179 -16.75 -15.79 -12.10
CA CYS A 179 -16.64 -17.25 -12.15
C CYS A 179 -17.96 -17.97 -11.83
N TYR A 180 -18.80 -17.39 -10.97
CA TYR A 180 -20.14 -17.91 -10.64
C TYR A 180 -21.28 -17.27 -11.44
N GLY A 181 -20.97 -16.28 -12.29
CA GLY A 181 -21.93 -15.67 -13.20
C GLY A 181 -22.13 -16.54 -14.42
N LYS A 182 -23.14 -17.41 -14.42
CA LYS A 182 -23.48 -18.21 -15.61
C LYS A 182 -23.56 -17.32 -16.86
N PRO A 183 -22.90 -17.68 -17.98
CA PRO A 183 -23.06 -16.95 -19.23
C PRO A 183 -24.51 -17.05 -19.69
N LYS A 184 -25.25 -15.94 -19.64
CA LYS A 184 -26.63 -15.84 -20.14
C LYS A 184 -26.75 -15.86 -21.69
N TYR A 185 -25.69 -16.25 -22.40
CA TYR A 185 -25.65 -16.26 -23.86
C TYR A 185 -25.93 -17.63 -24.50
N VAL A 186 -26.06 -18.72 -23.72
CA VAL A 186 -26.28 -20.09 -24.26
C VAL A 186 -27.61 -20.68 -23.78
N GLN A 187 -28.72 -19.95 -23.93
CA GLN A 187 -30.05 -20.53 -23.68
C GLN A 187 -31.14 -19.96 -24.60
N LYS A 188 -30.77 -19.52 -25.82
CA LYS A 188 -31.71 -19.01 -26.83
C LYS A 188 -31.78 -19.83 -28.14
N TYR A 189 -31.17 -21.01 -28.21
CA TYR A 189 -31.24 -21.90 -29.38
C TYR A 189 -31.72 -23.31 -29.05
N THR A 190 -32.74 -23.45 -28.19
CA THR A 190 -33.43 -24.73 -28.01
C THR A 190 -34.92 -24.48 -27.91
N PHE A 191 -35.52 -24.17 -29.06
CA PHE A 191 -36.94 -24.34 -29.36
C PHE A 191 -37.04 -24.67 -30.84
N GLY A 192 -37.65 -25.82 -31.15
CA GLY A 192 -37.82 -26.36 -32.49
C GLY A 192 -37.62 -27.87 -32.48
#